data_AF-E3J264-F1
#
_entry.id   AF-E3J264-F1
#
_cell.length_a   1.000
_cell.length_b   1.000
_cell.length_c   1.000
_cell.angle_alpha   90.00
_cell.angle_beta   90.00
_cell.angle_gamma   90.00
#
_symmetry.space_group_name_H-M   'P 1'
#
loop_
_entity.id
_entity.type
_entity.pdbx_description
1 polymer ?
#
loop_
_entity_poly.entity_id
_entity_poly.type
_entity_poly.pdbx_seq_one_letter_code
_entity_poly.pdbx_strand_id
1 'polypeptide(L)'
;MAIELKISRDRLDEQLQISIAKGYDIGKLPQGSAAERQLLLQSFRSWDEFNGRLLEQAFVPVSWRERSPRSQYADLGDITFLSVNVLGPDQAPTLIDLISEKVRKLESLRASLDLFDEGVGVVAASAVGGPSVSAPAAVVPRAIFLVHGRDNAARLQVQRVLEKATPLEVIVLADQPNSGQTIIEKLEGHFENSAFAVILMTADDEGRLKGSADLQSRARQNVILELGYAAAKLGRRNVAILFEDGVEMPSDFHGVGRTLFDSGNGWILEILAEMKVAGIEADLNKLMP
;
A
#
# COMPACT_ATOMS: atom_id res chain seq x y z
N MET A 1 -21.74 3.57 5.74
CA MET A 1 -22.13 2.44 6.59
C MET A 1 -21.56 2.70 7.98
N ALA A 2 -22.18 2.19 9.04
CA ALA A 2 -21.60 2.27 10.37
C ALA A 2 -20.35 1.37 10.41
N ILE A 3 -19.28 1.84 11.04
CA ILE A 3 -18.09 1.02 11.27
C ILE A 3 -18.47 -0.03 12.32
N GLU A 4 -18.34 -1.32 11.99
CA GLU A 4 -18.69 -2.42 12.90
C GLU A 4 -17.45 -3.02 13.59
N LEU A 5 -17.65 -3.52 14.81
CA LEU A 5 -16.64 -4.25 15.58
C LEU A 5 -16.64 -5.76 15.25
N LYS A 6 -15.45 -6.34 15.05
CA LYS A 6 -15.21 -7.80 14.90
C LYS A 6 -15.00 -8.53 16.22
N ILE A 7 -14.63 -7.81 17.27
CA ILE A 7 -14.40 -8.33 18.62
C ILE A 7 -15.33 -7.61 19.59
N SER A 8 -15.57 -8.18 20.78
CA SER A 8 -16.42 -7.50 21.77
C SER A 8 -15.84 -6.14 22.16
N ARG A 9 -16.73 -5.19 22.42
CA ARG A 9 -16.38 -3.85 22.89
C ARG A 9 -15.52 -3.91 24.14
N ASP A 10 -15.88 -4.76 25.11
CA ASP A 10 -15.12 -4.94 26.36
C ASP A 10 -13.68 -5.41 26.10
N ARG A 11 -13.50 -6.35 25.16
CA ARG A 11 -12.16 -6.85 24.81
C ARG A 11 -11.32 -5.76 24.13
N LEU A 12 -11.92 -4.97 23.26
CA LEU A 12 -11.22 -3.86 22.62
C LEU A 12 -10.87 -2.76 23.62
N ASP A 13 -11.78 -2.41 24.53
CA ASP A 13 -11.55 -1.43 25.58
C ASP A 13 -10.36 -1.80 26.46
N GLU A 14 -10.30 -3.06 26.92
CA GLU A 14 -9.19 -3.57 27.73
C GLU A 14 -7.85 -3.47 26.99
N GLN A 15 -7.80 -3.90 25.72
CA GLN A 15 -6.59 -3.85 24.91
C GLN A 15 -6.13 -2.41 24.63
N LEU A 16 -7.07 -1.50 24.37
CA LEU A 16 -6.77 -0.07 24.20
C LEU A 16 -6.26 0.54 25.50
N GLN A 17 -6.86 0.22 26.65
CA GLN A 17 -6.40 0.70 27.95
C GLN A 17 -4.94 0.28 28.23
N ILE A 18 -4.61 -1.00 28.00
CA ILE A 18 -3.24 -1.51 28.15
C ILE A 18 -2.28 -0.77 27.22
N SER A 19 -2.69 -0.56 25.97
CA SER A 19 -1.83 0.08 24.98
C SER A 19 -1.61 1.58 25.25
N ILE A 20 -2.64 2.29 25.71
CA ILE A 20 -2.57 3.70 26.12
C ILE A 20 -1.57 3.86 27.27
N ALA A 21 -1.69 3.03 28.32
CA ALA A 21 -0.77 3.05 29.44
C ALA A 21 0.68 2.80 28.98
N LYS A 22 0.89 1.81 28.12
CA LYS A 22 2.21 1.53 27.54
C LYS A 22 2.76 2.70 26.70
N GLY A 23 1.91 3.40 25.96
CA GLY A 23 2.30 4.60 25.21
C GLY A 23 2.81 5.71 26.12
N TYR A 24 2.12 5.97 27.25
CA TYR A 24 2.59 6.91 28.27
C TYR A 24 3.93 6.51 28.88
N ASP A 25 4.15 5.22 29.13
CA ASP A 25 5.42 4.72 29.69
C ASP A 25 6.57 4.87 28.69
N ILE A 26 6.34 4.58 27.41
CA ILE A 26 7.34 4.78 26.34
C ILE A 26 7.68 6.27 26.22
N GLY A 27 6.68 7.16 26.28
CA GLY A 27 6.88 8.61 26.22
C GLY A 27 7.71 9.19 27.38
N LYS A 28 7.88 8.46 28.49
CA LYS A 28 8.71 8.84 29.65
C LYS A 28 10.12 8.28 29.60
N LEU A 29 10.46 7.45 28.61
CA LEU A 29 11.81 6.89 28.50
C LEU A 29 12.84 8.01 28.32
N PRO A 30 14.03 7.89 28.94
CA PRO A 30 15.09 8.89 28.80
C PRO A 30 15.60 8.96 27.36
N GLN A 31 16.18 10.10 26.96
CA GLN A 31 16.66 10.38 25.60
C GLN A 31 18.11 10.91 25.54
N GLY A 32 18.82 10.91 26.68
CA GLY A 32 20.10 11.62 26.82
C GLY A 32 21.26 10.94 26.10
N SER A 33 21.23 9.63 26.01
CA SER A 33 22.28 8.81 25.37
C SER A 33 21.80 8.15 24.07
N ALA A 34 22.75 7.67 23.26
CA ALA A 34 22.44 6.92 22.04
C ALA A 34 21.68 5.61 22.34
N ALA A 35 22.06 4.90 23.42
CA ALA A 35 21.40 3.66 23.84
C ALA A 35 19.95 3.90 24.27
N GLU A 36 19.70 4.98 25.01
CA GLU A 36 18.36 5.38 25.45
C GLU A 36 17.46 5.76 24.27
N ARG A 37 17.99 6.52 23.29
CA ARG A 37 17.27 6.84 22.04
C ARG A 37 16.94 5.61 21.21
N GLN A 38 17.86 4.64 21.15
CA GLN A 38 17.63 3.37 20.47
C GLN A 38 16.54 2.55 21.18
N LEU A 39 16.55 2.51 22.51
CA LEU A 39 15.52 1.85 23.31
C LEU A 39 14.15 2.51 23.12
N LEU A 40 14.07 3.84 23.09
CA LEU A 40 12.83 4.56 22.78
C LEU A 40 12.31 4.15 21.41
N LEU A 41 13.15 4.22 20.38
CA LEU A 41 12.76 3.92 19.00
C LEU A 41 12.26 2.48 18.86
N GLN A 42 12.95 1.52 19.47
CA GLN A 42 12.55 0.12 19.43
C GLN A 42 11.21 -0.10 20.16
N SER A 43 11.07 0.48 21.36
CA SER A 43 9.85 0.37 22.15
C SER A 43 8.65 0.98 21.43
N PHE A 44 8.85 2.15 20.81
CA PHE A 44 7.86 2.81 19.96
C PHE A 44 7.45 1.93 18.77
N ARG A 45 8.40 1.40 17.99
CA ARG A 45 8.10 0.58 16.80
C ARG A 45 7.26 -0.64 17.15
N SER A 46 7.64 -1.37 18.20
CA SER A 46 6.88 -2.54 18.64
C SER A 46 5.49 -2.19 19.15
N TRP A 47 5.34 -1.05 19.82
CA TRP A 47 4.04 -0.55 20.27
C TRP A 47 3.15 -0.10 19.10
N ASP A 48 3.70 0.64 18.13
CA ASP A 48 3.00 1.12 16.95
C ASP A 48 2.53 -0.04 16.05
N GLU A 49 3.38 -1.04 15.83
CA GLU A 49 3.04 -2.25 15.08
C GLU A 49 1.93 -3.05 15.76
N PHE A 50 2.00 -3.21 17.08
CA PHE A 50 0.96 -3.89 17.86
C PHE A 50 -0.40 -3.18 17.71
N ASN A 51 -0.43 -1.86 17.85
CA ASN A 51 -1.66 -1.07 17.70
C ASN A 51 -2.22 -1.12 16.29
N GLY A 52 -1.34 -1.06 15.29
CA GLY A 52 -1.75 -1.25 13.90
C GLY A 52 -2.48 -2.57 13.69
N ARG A 53 -1.95 -3.68 14.23
CA ARG A 53 -2.62 -4.99 14.13
C ARG A 53 -3.90 -5.08 14.96
N LEU A 54 -3.90 -4.54 16.18
CA LEU A 54 -5.07 -4.53 17.05
C LEU A 54 -6.26 -3.86 16.34
N LEU A 55 -6.05 -2.66 15.79
CA LEU A 55 -7.10 -1.89 15.11
C LEU A 55 -7.55 -2.56 13.81
N GLU A 56 -6.66 -3.20 13.06
CA GLU A 56 -7.01 -3.95 11.85
C GLU A 56 -7.88 -5.18 12.15
N GLN A 57 -7.59 -5.88 13.26
CA GLN A 57 -8.36 -7.04 13.70
C GLN A 57 -9.66 -6.66 14.40
N ALA A 58 -9.74 -5.48 15.00
CA ALA A 58 -10.89 -5.07 15.81
C ALA A 58 -12.07 -4.56 14.98
N PHE A 59 -11.83 -4.03 13.78
CA PHE A 59 -12.87 -3.41 12.95
C PHE A 59 -13.13 -4.19 11.67
N VAL A 60 -14.40 -4.19 11.23
CA VAL A 60 -14.79 -4.65 9.90
C VAL A 60 -14.06 -3.79 8.86
N PRO A 61 -13.48 -4.39 7.80
CA PRO A 61 -12.86 -3.61 6.74
C PRO A 61 -13.94 -2.73 6.12
N VAL A 62 -13.82 -1.43 6.34
CA VAL A 62 -14.67 -0.43 5.70
C VAL A 62 -14.11 -0.09 4.33
N SER A 63 -14.99 0.35 3.43
CA SER A 63 -14.57 0.88 2.14
C SER A 63 -13.59 2.04 2.37
N TRP A 64 -12.58 2.18 1.53
CA TRP A 64 -11.52 3.19 1.63
C TRP A 64 -11.96 4.64 1.84
N ARG A 65 -13.17 4.99 1.41
CA ARG A 65 -13.80 6.30 1.64
C ARG A 65 -14.11 6.56 3.11
N GLU A 66 -14.34 5.49 3.88
CA GLU A 66 -14.57 5.53 5.31
C GLU A 66 -13.22 5.32 6.00
N ARG A 67 -12.69 6.37 6.63
CA ARG A 67 -11.41 6.27 7.34
C ARG A 67 -11.56 5.33 8.53
N SER A 68 -11.09 4.10 8.38
CA SER A 68 -11.02 3.13 9.47
C SER A 68 -10.22 3.70 10.66
N PRO A 69 -10.52 3.28 11.91
CA PRO A 69 -9.69 3.65 13.06
C PRO A 69 -8.20 3.31 12.86
N ARG A 70 -7.91 2.22 12.12
CA ARG A 70 -6.55 1.83 11.74
C ARG A 70 -5.86 2.83 10.82
N SER A 71 -6.53 3.35 9.80
CA SER A 71 -5.94 4.34 8.89
C SER A 71 -5.74 5.67 9.61
N GLN A 72 -6.75 6.12 10.36
CA GLN A 72 -6.62 7.31 11.19
C GLN A 72 -5.45 7.23 12.18
N TYR A 73 -5.14 6.04 12.71
CA TYR A 73 -3.98 5.79 13.56
C TYR A 73 -2.64 5.78 12.78
N ALA A 74 -2.64 5.29 11.54
CA ALA A 74 -1.45 5.16 10.67
C ALA A 74 -0.88 6.50 10.24
N ASP A 75 -1.75 7.41 9.78
CA ASP A 75 -1.41 8.63 9.02
C ASP A 75 -0.43 9.58 9.74
N LEU A 76 -0.23 9.40 11.05
CA LEU A 76 0.71 10.22 11.83
C LEU A 76 2.19 9.92 11.53
N GLY A 77 2.52 8.69 11.10
CA GLY A 77 3.89 8.33 10.71
C GLY A 77 4.34 9.07 9.44
N ASP A 78 3.43 9.17 8.47
CA ASP A 78 3.68 9.82 7.18
C ASP A 78 3.73 11.35 7.33
N ILE A 79 2.91 11.93 8.20
CA ILE A 79 2.98 13.37 8.55
C ILE A 79 4.33 13.72 9.16
N THR A 80 4.91 12.85 10.00
CA THR A 80 6.22 13.11 10.62
C THR A 80 7.34 13.09 9.56
N PHE A 81 7.32 12.09 8.67
CA PHE A 81 8.25 12.00 7.55
C PHE A 81 8.15 13.18 6.58
N LEU A 82 6.93 13.61 6.25
CA LEU A 82 6.66 14.82 5.47
C LEU A 82 7.17 16.07 6.18
N SER A 83 6.91 16.20 7.49
CA SER A 83 7.28 17.39 8.27
C SER A 83 8.81 17.58 8.35
N VAL A 84 9.59 16.51 8.52
CA VAL A 84 11.07 16.57 8.48
C VAL A 84 11.58 17.06 7.13
N ASN A 85 10.98 16.57 6.04
CA ASN A 85 11.42 16.90 4.68
C ASN A 85 10.94 18.29 4.21
N VAL A 86 9.84 18.81 4.77
CA VAL A 86 9.23 20.09 4.34
C VAL A 86 9.57 21.25 5.27
N LEU A 87 9.60 21.03 6.60
CA LEU A 87 9.78 22.09 7.62
C LEU A 87 11.21 22.10 8.21
N GLY A 88 12.01 21.06 7.93
CA GLY A 88 13.35 20.87 8.46
C GLY A 88 13.38 20.18 9.84
N PRO A 89 14.53 19.61 10.25
CA PRO A 89 14.63 18.77 11.44
C PRO A 89 14.32 19.50 12.76
N ASP A 90 14.52 20.82 12.80
CA ASP A 90 14.26 21.64 13.99
C ASP A 90 12.77 21.96 14.20
N GLN A 91 11.95 21.81 13.16
CA GLN A 91 10.50 22.08 13.19
C GLN A 91 9.66 20.80 13.07
N ALA A 92 10.30 19.65 12.87
CA ALA A 92 9.62 18.38 12.80
C ALA A 92 9.17 17.91 14.20
N PRO A 93 7.97 17.30 14.31
CA PRO A 93 7.54 16.72 15.58
C PRO A 93 8.54 15.66 16.03
N THR A 94 8.88 15.69 17.31
CA THR A 94 9.77 14.71 17.91
C THR A 94 9.08 13.36 18.00
N LEU A 95 9.85 12.30 18.26
CA LEU A 95 9.28 10.97 18.50
C LEU A 95 8.31 10.97 19.70
N ILE A 96 8.54 11.83 20.70
CA ILE A 96 7.65 12.00 21.86
C ILE A 96 6.33 12.67 21.46
N ASP A 97 6.38 13.67 20.58
CA ASP A 97 5.17 14.32 20.06
C ASP A 97 4.33 13.32 19.26
N LEU A 98 4.98 12.48 18.45
CA LEU A 98 4.33 11.41 17.70
C LEU A 98 3.67 10.36 18.61
N ILE A 99 4.37 9.92 19.66
CA ILE A 99 3.81 9.01 20.68
C ILE A 99 2.58 9.63 21.32
N SER A 100 2.67 10.90 21.72
CA SER A 100 1.58 11.62 22.40
C SER A 100 0.34 11.74 21.51
N GLU A 101 0.51 12.08 20.22
CA GLU A 101 -0.59 12.14 19.26
C GLU A 101 -1.23 10.76 19.01
N LYS A 102 -0.42 9.70 18.91
CA LYS A 102 -0.94 8.34 18.75
C LYS A 102 -1.71 7.88 19.99
N VAL A 103 -1.21 8.19 21.20
CA VAL A 103 -1.94 7.92 22.45
C VAL A 103 -3.27 8.66 22.47
N ARG A 104 -3.29 9.96 22.13
CA ARG A 104 -4.51 10.78 22.05
C ARG A 104 -5.55 10.19 21.09
N LYS A 105 -5.11 9.62 19.96
CA LYS A 105 -6.02 8.93 19.02
C LYS A 105 -6.59 7.64 19.60
N LEU A 106 -5.78 6.84 20.31
CA LEU A 106 -6.28 5.63 20.99
C LEU A 106 -7.28 5.98 22.09
N GLU A 107 -7.04 7.05 22.85
CA GLU A 107 -7.98 7.57 23.85
C GLU A 107 -9.29 8.05 23.21
N SER A 108 -9.21 8.81 22.12
CA SER A 108 -10.39 9.25 21.37
C SER A 108 -11.19 8.08 20.82
N LEU A 109 -10.51 7.03 20.33
CA LEU A 109 -11.17 5.82 19.85
C LEU A 109 -11.86 5.07 21.00
N ARG A 110 -11.16 4.93 22.13
CA ARG A 110 -11.69 4.30 23.34
C ARG A 110 -12.95 5.01 23.83
N ALA A 111 -12.93 6.33 23.91
CA ALA A 111 -14.06 7.14 24.35
C ALA A 111 -15.26 7.09 23.38
N SER A 112 -15.06 6.65 22.14
CA SER A 112 -16.11 6.54 21.12
C SER A 112 -16.55 5.10 20.85
N LEU A 113 -16.08 4.11 21.63
CA LEU A 113 -16.39 2.70 21.43
C LEU A 113 -17.90 2.38 21.44
N ASP A 114 -18.69 3.15 22.20
CA ASP A 114 -20.14 3.00 22.27
C ASP A 114 -20.87 3.45 20.99
N LEU A 115 -20.19 4.16 20.10
CA LEU A 115 -20.73 4.62 18.81
C LEU A 115 -20.59 3.57 17.70
N PHE A 116 -19.89 2.47 17.96
CA PHE A 116 -19.71 1.39 17.00
C PHE A 116 -20.67 0.24 17.28
N ASP A 117 -21.31 -0.25 16.23
CA ASP A 117 -22.18 -1.42 16.29
C ASP A 117 -21.31 -2.69 16.44
N GLU A 118 -21.68 -3.56 17.37
CA GLU A 118 -21.06 -4.90 17.45
C GLU A 118 -21.64 -5.76 16.32
N GLY A 119 -20.79 -6.23 15.40
CA GLY A 119 -21.24 -7.07 14.30
C GLY A 119 -21.89 -8.36 14.79
N VAL A 120 -22.93 -8.81 14.09
CA VAL A 120 -23.64 -10.08 14.38
C VAL A 120 -22.65 -11.24 14.21
N GLY A 121 -22.06 -11.65 15.33
CA GLY A 121 -20.93 -12.59 15.38
C GLY A 121 -20.17 -12.54 16.71
N VAL A 122 -20.45 -11.54 17.56
CA VAL A 122 -19.99 -11.50 18.96
C VAL A 122 -21.00 -12.20 19.86
N VAL A 123 -21.03 -13.54 19.84
CA VAL A 123 -21.48 -14.31 21.01
C VAL A 123 -20.74 -15.63 21.11
N ALA A 124 -20.23 -15.83 22.31
CA ALA A 124 -19.56 -16.98 22.91
C ALA A 124 -19.71 -18.35 22.22
N ALA A 125 -18.60 -19.08 22.23
CA ALA A 125 -18.57 -20.52 22.03
C ALA A 125 -19.57 -21.26 22.95
N SER A 126 -20.66 -21.80 22.38
CA SER A 126 -21.24 -23.11 22.72
C SER A 126 -22.49 -23.45 21.88
N ALA A 127 -22.55 -24.72 21.49
CA ALA A 127 -23.70 -25.54 21.06
C ALA A 127 -24.31 -25.36 19.64
N VAL A 128 -24.00 -26.36 18.79
CA VAL A 128 -24.87 -27.18 17.90
C VAL A 128 -25.93 -26.48 17.00
N GLY A 129 -25.73 -26.61 15.68
CA GLY A 129 -26.80 -27.11 14.78
C GLY A 129 -27.49 -26.14 13.79
N GLY A 130 -26.85 -25.89 12.63
CA GLY A 130 -27.49 -25.57 11.31
C GLY A 130 -28.01 -24.14 11.07
N PRO A 131 -28.48 -23.82 9.84
CA PRO A 131 -28.01 -24.20 8.51
C PRO A 131 -27.05 -23.15 7.92
N SER A 132 -26.15 -23.59 7.03
CA SER A 132 -25.17 -22.74 6.34
C SER A 132 -25.85 -21.69 5.45
N VAL A 133 -25.76 -20.42 5.85
CA VAL A 133 -25.94 -19.29 4.93
C VAL A 133 -24.54 -18.88 4.47
N SER A 134 -24.25 -19.11 3.20
CA SER A 134 -23.01 -18.76 2.54
C SER A 134 -22.70 -17.28 2.73
N ALA A 135 -21.56 -16.98 3.35
CA ALA A 135 -20.97 -15.65 3.41
C ALA A 135 -20.86 -15.05 1.99
N PRO A 136 -21.03 -13.73 1.81
CA PRO A 136 -20.71 -13.10 0.54
C PRO A 136 -19.21 -13.32 0.27
N ALA A 137 -18.90 -13.85 -0.90
CA ALA A 137 -17.54 -14.15 -1.32
C ALA A 137 -16.65 -12.89 -1.17
N ALA A 138 -15.48 -13.06 -0.57
CA ALA A 138 -14.43 -12.05 -0.59
C ALA A 138 -14.26 -11.54 -2.03
N VAL A 139 -14.32 -10.23 -2.23
CA VAL A 139 -14.05 -9.63 -3.54
C VAL A 139 -12.60 -9.94 -3.86
N VAL A 140 -12.40 -10.98 -4.67
CA VAL A 140 -11.09 -11.32 -5.21
C VAL A 140 -10.66 -10.11 -6.04
N PRO A 141 -9.52 -9.46 -5.78
CA PRO A 141 -9.06 -8.37 -6.63
C PRO A 141 -8.92 -8.88 -8.08
N ARG A 142 -9.47 -8.14 -9.05
CA ARG A 142 -9.71 -8.62 -10.44
C ARG A 142 -9.03 -7.80 -11.51
N ALA A 143 -8.18 -6.85 -11.16
CA ALA A 143 -7.55 -5.96 -12.14
C ALA A 143 -6.03 -6.10 -12.16
N ILE A 144 -5.46 -5.79 -13.31
CA ILE A 144 -4.03 -5.55 -13.52
C ILE A 144 -3.86 -4.06 -13.77
N PHE A 145 -3.00 -3.43 -13.00
CA PHE A 145 -2.67 -2.03 -13.18
C PHE A 145 -1.50 -1.88 -14.17
N LEU A 146 -1.68 -1.13 -15.24
CA LEU A 146 -0.62 -0.81 -16.19
C LEU A 146 -0.17 0.64 -15.98
N VAL A 147 1.01 0.80 -15.39
CA VAL A 147 1.70 2.08 -15.28
C VAL A 147 2.54 2.30 -16.54
N HIS A 148 2.47 3.48 -17.12
CA HIS A 148 3.29 3.87 -18.25
C HIS A 148 3.55 5.37 -18.23
N GLY A 149 4.55 5.81 -19.00
CA GLY A 149 4.82 7.23 -19.18
C GLY A 149 4.28 7.77 -20.52
N ARG A 150 5.12 8.34 -21.38
CA ARG A 150 4.67 9.08 -22.58
C ARG A 150 4.53 8.21 -23.83
N ASP A 151 5.23 7.08 -23.89
CA ASP A 151 5.15 6.20 -25.05
C ASP A 151 3.81 5.45 -25.11
N ASN A 152 2.89 5.99 -25.91
CA ASN A 152 1.58 5.40 -26.14
C ASN A 152 1.63 4.13 -27.00
N ALA A 153 2.63 3.97 -27.87
CA ALA A 153 2.74 2.79 -28.72
C ALA A 153 3.15 1.57 -27.88
N ALA A 154 4.19 1.74 -27.05
CA ALA A 154 4.63 0.73 -26.10
C ALA A 154 3.52 0.38 -25.11
N ARG A 155 2.83 1.39 -24.55
CA ARG A 155 1.65 1.18 -23.69
C ARG A 155 0.59 0.33 -24.35
N LEU A 156 0.15 0.68 -25.57
CA LEU A 156 -0.91 -0.05 -26.27
C LEU A 156 -0.49 -1.49 -26.61
N GLN A 157 0.78 -1.72 -26.90
CA GLN A 157 1.31 -3.06 -27.12
C GLN A 157 1.20 -3.91 -25.85
N VAL A 158 1.67 -3.40 -24.71
CA VAL A 158 1.60 -4.10 -23.43
C VAL A 158 0.15 -4.33 -23.01
N GLN A 159 -0.70 -3.30 -23.09
CA GLN A 159 -2.11 -3.40 -22.75
C GLN A 159 -2.83 -4.51 -23.54
N ARG A 160 -2.66 -4.55 -24.87
CA ARG A 160 -3.29 -5.58 -25.71
C ARG A 160 -2.83 -6.99 -25.37
N VAL A 161 -1.56 -7.15 -24.99
CA VAL A 161 -1.03 -8.45 -24.57
C VAL A 161 -1.70 -8.89 -23.27
N LEU A 162 -1.77 -7.99 -22.28
CA LEU A 162 -2.42 -8.28 -21.00
C LEU A 162 -3.90 -8.62 -21.20
N GLU A 163 -4.66 -7.77 -21.89
CA GLU A 163 -6.09 -7.97 -22.15
C GLU A 163 -6.42 -9.27 -22.89
N LYS A 164 -5.52 -9.75 -23.76
CA LYS A 164 -5.69 -11.04 -24.45
C LYS A 164 -5.31 -12.23 -23.59
N ALA A 165 -4.23 -12.10 -22.82
CA ALA A 165 -3.66 -13.22 -22.07
C ALA A 165 -4.40 -13.51 -20.77
N THR A 166 -5.14 -12.55 -20.22
CA THR A 166 -5.83 -12.69 -18.94
C THR A 166 -7.31 -12.27 -19.03
N PRO A 167 -8.22 -12.88 -18.25
CA PRO A 167 -9.60 -12.40 -18.12
C PRO A 167 -9.74 -11.20 -17.16
N LEU A 168 -8.64 -10.72 -16.57
CA LEU A 168 -8.66 -9.58 -15.65
C LEU A 168 -8.76 -8.25 -16.41
N GLU A 169 -9.38 -7.26 -15.77
CA GLU A 169 -9.45 -5.90 -16.31
C GLU A 169 -8.07 -5.25 -16.29
N VAL A 170 -7.64 -4.62 -17.38
CA VAL A 170 -6.40 -3.84 -17.43
C VAL A 170 -6.72 -2.37 -17.23
N ILE A 171 -6.28 -1.81 -16.10
CA ILE A 171 -6.54 -0.41 -15.74
C ILE A 171 -5.30 0.42 -16.07
N VAL A 172 -5.50 1.49 -16.84
CA VAL A 172 -4.48 2.50 -17.16
C VAL A 172 -4.89 3.83 -16.53
N LEU A 173 -4.10 4.37 -15.59
CA LEU A 173 -4.46 5.58 -14.85
C LEU A 173 -4.68 6.81 -15.76
N ALA A 174 -3.86 6.93 -16.82
CA ALA A 174 -3.93 8.04 -17.76
C ALA A 174 -5.28 8.13 -18.50
N ASP A 175 -5.97 7.00 -18.66
CA ASP A 175 -7.23 6.91 -19.40
C ASP A 175 -8.46 7.14 -18.50
N GLN A 176 -8.28 7.22 -17.17
CA GLN A 176 -9.38 7.38 -16.22
C GLN A 176 -9.77 8.86 -16.04
N PRO A 177 -11.06 9.19 -15.88
CA PRO A 177 -11.51 10.57 -15.67
C PRO A 177 -11.00 11.14 -14.34
N ASN A 178 -10.48 12.37 -14.35
CA ASN A 178 -9.91 13.00 -13.15
C ASN A 178 -10.94 13.33 -12.07
N SER A 179 -12.22 13.50 -12.41
CA SER A 179 -13.36 13.65 -11.47
C SER A 179 -13.17 14.61 -10.29
N GLY A 180 -12.28 15.60 -10.40
CA GLY A 180 -11.92 16.52 -9.30
C GLY A 180 -11.01 15.93 -8.22
N GLN A 181 -10.52 14.70 -8.40
CA GLN A 181 -9.61 14.00 -7.48
C GLN A 181 -8.16 14.43 -7.70
N THR A 182 -7.38 14.41 -6.62
CA THR A 182 -5.92 14.48 -6.69
C THR A 182 -5.37 13.20 -7.34
N ILE A 183 -4.14 13.28 -7.89
CA ILE A 183 -3.46 12.12 -8.51
C ILE A 183 -3.34 10.95 -7.52
N ILE A 184 -3.14 11.25 -6.23
CA ILE A 184 -3.00 10.24 -5.16
C ILE A 184 -4.33 9.53 -4.89
N GLU A 185 -5.44 10.26 -4.77
CA GLU A 185 -6.77 9.65 -4.57
C GLU A 185 -7.19 8.74 -5.74
N LYS A 186 -6.78 9.13 -6.96
CA LYS A 186 -7.01 8.34 -8.17
C LYS A 186 -6.19 7.03 -8.14
N LEU A 187 -4.93 7.11 -7.73
CA LEU A 187 -4.07 5.94 -7.53
C LEU A 187 -4.64 5.01 -6.45
N GLU A 188 -5.08 5.55 -5.32
CA GLU A 188 -5.67 4.79 -4.22
C GLU A 188 -6.89 3.98 -4.66
N GLY A 189 -7.87 4.63 -5.30
CA GLY A 189 -9.12 3.98 -5.68
C GLY A 189 -8.95 2.85 -6.72
N HIS A 190 -7.97 2.97 -7.63
CA HIS A 190 -7.77 1.95 -8.67
C HIS A 190 -6.83 0.81 -8.25
N PHE A 191 -5.86 1.08 -7.37
CA PHE A 191 -4.99 0.02 -6.85
C PHE A 191 -5.68 -0.92 -5.86
N GLU A 192 -6.78 -0.49 -5.22
CA GLU A 192 -7.52 -1.34 -4.28
C GLU A 192 -8.16 -2.58 -4.89
N ASN A 193 -8.54 -2.51 -6.16
CA ASN A 193 -9.12 -3.63 -6.90
C ASN A 193 -8.07 -4.37 -7.76
N SER A 194 -6.80 -3.95 -7.68
CA SER A 194 -5.71 -4.52 -8.47
C SER A 194 -5.05 -5.66 -7.72
N ALA A 195 -4.85 -6.79 -8.41
CA ALA A 195 -4.13 -7.95 -7.90
C ALA A 195 -2.66 -7.95 -8.32
N PHE A 196 -2.32 -7.20 -9.37
CA PHE A 196 -1.00 -7.16 -9.96
C PHE A 196 -0.75 -5.81 -10.63
N ALA A 197 0.51 -5.40 -10.75
CA ALA A 197 0.91 -4.22 -11.51
C ALA A 197 2.03 -4.53 -12.50
N VAL A 198 1.90 -3.98 -13.70
CA VAL A 198 2.96 -3.95 -14.73
C VAL A 198 3.42 -2.51 -14.87
N ILE A 199 4.71 -2.29 -14.64
CA ILE A 199 5.34 -0.96 -14.69
C ILE A 199 6.14 -0.86 -15.97
N LEU A 200 5.67 -0.07 -16.94
CA LEU A 200 6.36 0.18 -18.20
C LEU A 200 7.22 1.44 -18.11
N MET A 201 8.53 1.23 -18.15
CA MET A 201 9.58 2.24 -18.01
C MET A 201 10.25 2.49 -19.36
N THR A 202 9.79 3.51 -20.07
CA THR A 202 10.33 3.98 -21.36
C THR A 202 11.25 5.18 -21.16
N ALA A 203 12.10 5.49 -22.13
CA ALA A 203 13.06 6.60 -22.10
C ALA A 203 12.39 7.98 -22.30
N ASP A 204 11.40 8.32 -21.48
CA ASP A 204 10.56 9.50 -21.66
C ASP A 204 11.22 10.83 -21.27
N ASP A 205 12.04 10.78 -20.22
CA ASP A 205 12.71 11.94 -19.66
C ASP A 205 14.23 11.69 -19.67
N GLU A 206 15.02 12.74 -19.56
CA GLU A 206 16.47 12.67 -19.36
C GLU A 206 16.87 13.37 -18.07
N GLY A 207 17.96 12.91 -17.46
CA GLY A 207 18.53 13.59 -16.31
C GLY A 207 19.89 13.03 -15.92
N ARG A 208 20.45 13.54 -14.83
CA ARG A 208 21.80 13.17 -14.42
C ARG A 208 22.00 13.30 -12.92
N LEU A 209 23.01 12.59 -12.41
CA LEU A 209 23.53 12.82 -11.08
C LEU A 209 24.13 14.22 -10.97
N LYS A 210 24.00 14.85 -9.80
CA LYS A 210 24.60 16.15 -9.53
C LYS A 210 26.13 16.04 -9.68
N GLY A 211 26.70 16.85 -10.58
CA GLY A 211 28.14 16.83 -10.90
C GLY A 211 28.53 15.89 -12.04
N SER A 212 27.60 15.07 -12.55
CA SER A 212 27.81 14.35 -13.81
C SER A 212 27.64 15.29 -15.00
N ALA A 213 28.42 15.07 -16.06
CA ALA A 213 28.25 15.77 -17.34
C ALA A 213 27.13 15.13 -18.16
N ASP A 214 27.05 13.80 -18.14
CA ASP A 214 26.25 13.02 -19.08
C ASP A 214 24.79 12.94 -18.64
N LEU A 215 23.89 13.26 -19.58
CA LEU A 215 22.47 12.99 -19.46
C LEU A 215 22.21 11.51 -19.69
N GLN A 216 21.30 10.95 -18.91
CA GLN A 216 20.88 9.55 -18.95
C GLN A 216 19.37 9.51 -19.21
N SER A 217 18.97 8.62 -20.10
CA SER A 217 17.56 8.28 -20.32
C SER A 217 16.98 7.70 -19.04
N ARG A 218 15.76 8.11 -18.69
CA ARG A 218 15.07 7.65 -17.49
C ARG A 218 13.57 7.59 -17.73
N ALA A 219 12.91 6.73 -16.96
CA ALA A 219 11.46 6.73 -16.92
C ALA A 219 10.94 8.05 -16.35
N ARG A 220 9.72 8.41 -16.76
CA ARG A 220 9.05 9.60 -16.24
C ARG A 220 8.94 9.54 -14.73
N GLN A 221 9.15 10.66 -14.03
CA GLN A 221 9.15 10.69 -12.56
C GLN A 221 7.86 10.13 -11.94
N ASN A 222 6.71 10.36 -12.58
CA ASN A 222 5.42 9.80 -12.13
C ASN A 222 5.43 8.27 -12.14
N VAL A 223 6.05 7.64 -13.15
CA VAL A 223 6.18 6.17 -13.23
C VAL A 223 7.01 5.64 -12.07
N ILE A 224 8.06 6.36 -11.65
CA ILE A 224 8.88 5.98 -10.50
C ILE A 224 8.07 6.08 -9.19
N LEU A 225 7.26 7.13 -9.03
CA LEU A 225 6.38 7.29 -7.87
C LEU A 225 5.36 6.14 -7.81
N GLU A 226 4.73 5.84 -8.94
CA GLU A 226 3.71 4.79 -9.08
C GLU A 226 4.29 3.39 -8.88
N LEU A 227 5.53 3.14 -9.32
CA LEU A 227 6.29 1.92 -9.01
C LEU A 227 6.45 1.74 -7.49
N GLY A 228 6.89 2.80 -6.79
CA GLY A 228 7.04 2.79 -5.34
C GLY A 228 5.72 2.50 -4.63
N TYR A 229 4.66 3.17 -5.06
CA TYR A 229 3.31 2.99 -4.53
C TYR A 229 2.77 1.56 -4.78
N ALA A 230 2.91 1.04 -6.00
CA ALA A 230 2.50 -0.31 -6.36
C ALA A 230 3.23 -1.36 -5.51
N ALA A 231 4.55 -1.21 -5.35
CA ALA A 231 5.36 -2.10 -4.54
C ALA A 231 4.97 -2.08 -3.05
N ALA A 232 4.59 -0.91 -2.52
CA ALA A 232 4.11 -0.76 -1.15
C ALA A 232 2.71 -1.34 -0.94
N LYS A 233 1.78 -1.08 -1.88
CA LYS A 233 0.36 -1.47 -1.77
C LYS A 233 0.11 -2.94 -2.10
N LEU A 234 0.68 -3.43 -3.20
CA LEU A 234 0.48 -4.81 -3.68
C LEU A 234 1.55 -5.77 -3.15
N GLY A 235 2.69 -5.23 -2.69
CA GLY A 235 3.88 -6.00 -2.37
C GLY A 235 4.72 -6.30 -3.61
N ARG A 236 6.04 -6.32 -3.45
CA ARG A 236 7.03 -6.50 -4.55
C ARG A 236 6.82 -7.75 -5.42
N ARG A 237 6.21 -8.81 -4.88
CA ARG A 237 5.94 -10.07 -5.62
C ARG A 237 4.79 -9.94 -6.62
N ASN A 238 3.98 -8.89 -6.50
CA ASN A 238 2.82 -8.63 -7.34
C ASN A 238 3.06 -7.44 -8.28
N VAL A 239 4.34 -7.13 -8.55
CA VAL A 239 4.77 -6.03 -9.41
C VAL A 239 5.82 -6.55 -10.38
N ALA A 240 5.59 -6.39 -11.67
CA ALA A 240 6.56 -6.67 -12.72
C ALA A 240 7.00 -5.38 -13.41
N ILE A 241 8.30 -5.28 -13.70
CA ILE A 241 8.88 -4.11 -14.36
C ILE A 241 9.28 -4.47 -15.79
N LEU A 242 8.72 -3.75 -16.75
CA LEU A 242 9.16 -3.70 -18.14
C LEU A 242 9.99 -2.44 -18.34
N PHE A 243 11.22 -2.57 -18.87
CA PHE A 243 12.08 -1.40 -19.08
C PHE A 243 12.73 -1.41 -20.46
N GLU A 244 12.84 -0.24 -21.09
CA GLU A 244 13.62 -0.08 -22.32
C GLU A 244 15.13 -0.09 -22.02
N ASP A 245 15.92 -0.55 -23.00
CA ASP A 245 17.38 -0.54 -22.86
C ASP A 245 17.92 0.88 -22.64
N GLY A 246 18.89 1.01 -21.75
CA GLY A 246 19.49 2.30 -21.39
C GLY A 246 18.67 3.20 -20.43
N VAL A 247 17.48 2.77 -19.99
CA VAL A 247 16.71 3.50 -18.96
C VAL A 247 17.34 3.32 -17.57
N GLU A 248 17.65 4.43 -16.91
CA GLU A 248 18.15 4.44 -15.53
C GLU A 248 17.11 3.88 -14.55
N MET A 249 17.55 2.94 -13.71
CA MET A 249 16.72 2.27 -12.70
C MET A 249 17.00 2.79 -11.29
N PRO A 250 15.98 3.00 -10.44
CA PRO A 250 16.19 3.35 -9.04
C PRO A 250 16.94 2.23 -8.29
N SER A 251 17.88 2.62 -7.42
CA SER A 251 18.78 1.70 -6.74
C SER A 251 18.08 0.59 -5.95
N ASP A 252 16.98 0.94 -5.27
CA ASP A 252 16.21 0.04 -4.41
C ASP A 252 15.46 -1.06 -5.17
N PHE A 253 15.35 -0.93 -6.50
CA PHE A 253 14.63 -1.87 -7.38
C PHE A 253 15.55 -2.82 -8.15
N HIS A 254 16.87 -2.78 -7.95
CA HIS A 254 17.80 -3.73 -8.59
C HIS A 254 17.54 -5.20 -8.22
N GLY A 255 16.89 -5.47 -7.09
CA GLY A 255 16.52 -6.81 -6.64
C GLY A 255 15.10 -7.25 -7.01
N VAL A 256 14.34 -6.44 -7.76
CA VAL A 256 13.00 -6.78 -8.25
C VAL A 256 13.13 -7.36 -9.67
N GLY A 257 12.32 -8.37 -9.99
CA GLY A 257 12.28 -8.95 -11.33
C GLY A 257 12.01 -7.88 -12.38
N ARG A 258 12.95 -7.71 -13.32
CA ARG A 258 12.86 -6.74 -14.41
C ARG A 258 13.05 -7.46 -15.73
N THR A 259 12.24 -7.08 -16.70
CA THR A 259 12.21 -7.67 -18.03
C THR A 259 12.50 -6.58 -19.05
N LEU A 260 13.44 -6.86 -19.95
CA LEU A 260 13.79 -5.95 -21.03
C LEU A 260 12.61 -5.86 -22.00
N PHE A 261 12.08 -4.67 -22.22
CA PHE A 261 11.07 -4.39 -23.22
C PHE A 261 11.75 -4.11 -24.57
N ASP A 262 11.64 -5.06 -25.49
CA ASP A 262 12.25 -5.00 -26.81
C ASP A 262 11.29 -5.42 -27.93
N SER A 263 11.75 -5.28 -29.18
CA SER A 263 11.02 -5.71 -30.37
C SER A 263 11.00 -7.23 -30.57
N GLY A 264 11.80 -7.98 -29.81
CA GLY A 264 11.88 -9.44 -29.85
C GLY A 264 10.68 -10.14 -29.23
N ASN A 265 9.80 -9.39 -28.52
CA ASN A 265 8.61 -9.90 -27.83
C ASN A 265 8.90 -10.97 -26.74
N GLY A 266 10.17 -11.20 -26.39
CA GLY A 266 10.54 -12.16 -25.34
C GLY A 266 9.96 -11.79 -23.97
N TRP A 267 9.81 -10.49 -23.74
CA TRP A 267 9.19 -9.92 -22.55
C TRP A 267 7.78 -10.43 -22.25
N ILE A 268 7.03 -10.84 -23.28
CA ILE A 268 5.67 -11.36 -23.12
C ILE A 268 5.70 -12.62 -22.26
N LEU A 269 6.63 -13.55 -22.55
CA LEU A 269 6.72 -14.81 -21.81
C LEU A 269 7.12 -14.59 -20.36
N GLU A 270 8.03 -13.65 -20.12
CA GLU A 270 8.52 -13.31 -18.79
C GLU A 270 7.42 -12.68 -17.92
N ILE A 271 6.66 -11.72 -18.47
CA ILE A 271 5.54 -11.10 -17.74
C ILE A 271 4.44 -12.11 -17.42
N LEU A 272 4.09 -13.00 -18.36
CA LEU A 272 3.10 -14.03 -18.09
C LEU A 272 3.58 -15.04 -17.03
N ALA A 273 4.88 -15.30 -16.96
CA ALA A 273 5.45 -16.14 -15.91
C ALA A 273 5.36 -15.46 -14.53
N GLU A 274 5.72 -14.17 -14.44
CA GLU A 274 5.58 -13.38 -13.20
C GLU A 274 4.13 -13.30 -12.73
N MET A 275 3.19 -13.09 -13.66
CA MET A 275 1.75 -13.11 -13.37
C MET A 275 1.33 -14.45 -12.76
N LYS A 276 1.76 -15.58 -13.34
CA LYS A 276 1.46 -16.92 -12.79
C LYS A 276 2.04 -17.12 -11.39
N VAL A 277 3.26 -16.65 -11.14
CA VAL A 277 3.89 -16.71 -9.81
C VAL A 277 3.12 -15.89 -8.77
N ALA A 278 2.57 -14.74 -9.18
CA ALA A 278 1.69 -13.90 -8.37
C ALA A 278 0.26 -14.45 -8.21
N GLY A 279 -0.04 -15.64 -8.76
CA GLY A 279 -1.36 -16.27 -8.68
C GLY A 279 -2.39 -15.68 -9.65
N ILE A 280 -1.94 -14.94 -10.67
CA ILE A 280 -2.79 -14.38 -11.72
C ILE A 280 -2.92 -15.38 -12.88
N GLU A 281 -4.15 -15.61 -13.31
CA GLU A 281 -4.43 -16.43 -14.49
C GLU A 281 -3.92 -15.72 -15.76
N ALA A 282 -3.03 -16.40 -16.47
CA ALA A 282 -2.39 -15.90 -17.69
C ALA A 282 -2.19 -17.05 -18.69
N ASP A 283 -2.71 -16.92 -19.91
CA ASP A 283 -2.68 -17.96 -20.95
C ASP A 283 -1.99 -17.45 -22.22
N LEU A 284 -0.82 -18.04 -22.50
CA LEU A 284 -0.04 -17.75 -23.70
C LEU A 284 -0.76 -18.20 -24.98
N ASN A 285 -1.56 -19.25 -24.92
CA ASN A 285 -2.23 -19.79 -26.11
C ASN A 285 -3.27 -18.80 -26.67
N LYS A 286 -3.80 -17.89 -25.83
CA LYS A 286 -4.74 -16.83 -26.25
C LYS A 286 -4.06 -15.70 -27.04
N LEU A 287 -2.72 -15.66 -27.06
CA LEU A 287 -1.94 -14.70 -27.85
C LEU A 287 -1.59 -15.22 -29.23
N MET A 288 -1.74 -16.52 -29.48
CA MET A 288 -1.51 -17.15 -30.77
C MET A 288 -2.84 -17.23 -31.55
N PRO A 289 -2.82 -17.01 -32.88
CA PRO A 289 -4.02 -17.12 -33.73
C PRO A 289 -4.51 -18.57 -33.86
#